data_AF-A0A210Q450-F1
#
_entry.id   AF-A0A210Q450-F1
#
_cell.length_a   1.000
_cell.length_b   1.000
_cell.length_c   1.000
_cell.angle_alpha   90.00
_cell.angle_beta   90.00
_cell.angle_gamma   90.00
#
_symmetry.space_group_name_H-M   'P 1'
#
loop_
_entity.id
_entity.type
_entity.pdbx_description
1 polymer ?
#
loop_
_entity_poly.entity_id
_entity_poly.type
_entity_poly.pdbx_seq_one_letter_code
_entity_poly.pdbx_strand_id
1 'polypeptide(L)'
;MERDCASYVVTAIVLSVSVVVGGLGYRYRWTLRYVYYMTKNKFVLNDHVRNCQDILVYTYDAFLSHAEEDSDFVTGDLLRNMEEINQLNICLHKRDFIPGRDIAGNVTNAIHNSRRTVVILSPDFLRS
;
A
#
# COMPACT_ATOMS: atom_id res chain seq x y z
N MET A 1 2.91 -62.76 -17.99
CA MET A 1 2.51 -62.74 -16.57
C MET A 1 3.19 -61.62 -15.79
N GLU A 2 4.53 -61.59 -15.60
CA GLU A 2 5.16 -60.49 -14.85
C GLU A 2 5.05 -59.11 -15.51
N ARG A 3 5.11 -59.04 -16.86
CA ARG A 3 4.99 -57.77 -17.61
C ARG A 3 3.58 -57.17 -17.57
N ASP A 4 2.56 -58.01 -17.44
CA ASP A 4 1.16 -57.58 -17.41
C ASP A 4 0.85 -56.93 -16.06
N CYS A 5 1.31 -57.54 -14.95
CA CYS A 5 1.18 -56.97 -13.61
C CYS A 5 1.89 -55.61 -13.48
N ALA A 6 3.09 -55.46 -14.04
CA ALA A 6 3.81 -54.19 -14.03
C ALA A 6 3.02 -53.08 -14.77
N SER A 7 2.38 -53.40 -15.89
CA SER A 7 1.56 -52.45 -16.64
C SER A 7 0.31 -51.99 -15.87
N TYR A 8 -0.39 -52.92 -15.21
CA TYR A 8 -1.54 -52.58 -14.37
C TYR A 8 -1.16 -51.73 -13.15
N VAL A 9 -0.02 -52.01 -12.52
CA VAL A 9 0.47 -51.22 -11.38
C VAL A 9 0.81 -49.79 -11.81
N VAL A 10 1.49 -49.62 -12.94
CA VAL A 10 1.85 -48.29 -13.46
C VAL A 10 0.61 -47.47 -13.80
N THR A 11 -0.38 -48.07 -14.48
CA THR A 11 -1.63 -47.36 -14.84
C THR A 11 -2.45 -46.97 -13.60
N ALA A 12 -2.52 -47.83 -12.58
CA ALA A 12 -3.19 -47.50 -11.31
C ALA A 12 -2.52 -46.33 -10.57
N ILE A 13 -1.18 -46.27 -10.57
CA ILE A 13 -0.43 -45.17 -9.97
C ILE A 13 -0.70 -43.86 -10.72
N VAL A 14 -0.67 -43.87 -12.06
CA VAL A 14 -0.94 -42.68 -12.87
C VAL A 14 -2.35 -42.14 -12.62
N LEU A 15 -3.35 -43.03 -12.58
CA LEU A 15 -4.73 -42.65 -12.30
C LEU A 15 -4.88 -42.05 -10.90
N SER A 16 -4.31 -42.67 -9.86
CA SER A 16 -4.39 -42.14 -8.51
C SER A 16 -3.73 -40.76 -8.39
N VAL A 17 -2.55 -40.56 -8.98
CA VAL A 17 -1.86 -39.26 -9.01
C VAL A 17 -2.71 -38.21 -9.73
N SER A 18 -3.32 -38.54 -10.86
CA SER A 18 -4.17 -37.60 -11.62
C SER A 18 -5.38 -37.12 -10.81
N VAL A 19 -6.02 -38.00 -10.05
CA VAL A 19 -7.16 -37.67 -9.18
C VAL A 19 -6.72 -36.77 -8.02
N VAL A 20 -5.56 -37.05 -7.41
CA VAL A 20 -5.01 -36.21 -6.34
C VAL A 20 -4.68 -34.81 -6.85
N VAL A 21 -4.01 -34.70 -8.00
CA VAL A 21 -3.66 -33.41 -8.61
C VAL A 21 -4.92 -32.63 -9.00
N GLY A 22 -5.90 -33.29 -9.62
CA GLY A 22 -7.19 -32.68 -9.97
C GLY A 22 -7.95 -32.19 -8.73
N GLY A 23 -7.97 -32.99 -7.66
CA GLY A 23 -8.59 -32.64 -6.38
C GLY A 23 -7.90 -31.46 -5.69
N LEU A 24 -6.57 -31.44 -5.66
CA LEU A 24 -5.78 -30.32 -5.13
C LEU A 24 -6.02 -29.05 -5.93
N GLY A 25 -5.98 -29.13 -7.26
CA GLY A 25 -6.25 -28.00 -8.16
C GLY A 25 -7.67 -27.43 -7.98
N TYR A 26 -8.67 -28.29 -7.78
CA TYR A 26 -10.04 -27.85 -7.50
C TYR A 26 -10.15 -27.17 -6.14
N ARG A 27 -9.55 -27.76 -5.10
CA ARG A 27 -9.58 -27.22 -3.73
C ARG A 27 -8.85 -25.89 -3.61
N TYR A 28 -7.75 -25.69 -4.34
CA TYR A 28 -6.96 -24.46 -4.33
C TYR A 28 -7.41 -23.40 -5.35
N ARG A 29 -8.43 -23.69 -6.18
CA ARG A 29 -8.84 -22.82 -7.29
C ARG A 29 -9.25 -21.42 -6.84
N TRP A 30 -9.93 -21.33 -5.70
CA TRP A 30 -10.37 -20.06 -5.13
C TRP A 30 -9.24 -19.30 -4.43
N THR A 31 -8.36 -20.02 -3.73
CA THR A 31 -7.17 -19.43 -3.08
C THR A 31 -6.24 -18.81 -4.11
N LEU A 32 -5.97 -19.49 -5.22
CA LEU A 32 -5.14 -18.95 -6.31
C LEU A 32 -5.78 -17.73 -6.96
N ARG A 33 -7.10 -17.72 -7.16
CA ARG A 33 -7.81 -16.57 -7.73
C ARG A 33 -7.74 -15.35 -6.80
N TYR A 34 -7.95 -15.57 -5.50
CA TYR A 34 -7.82 -14.52 -4.48
C TYR A 34 -6.40 -13.97 -4.41
N VAL A 35 -5.39 -14.84 -4.33
CA VAL A 35 -3.97 -14.45 -4.32
C VAL A 35 -3.58 -13.77 -5.64
N TYR A 36 -4.09 -14.22 -6.79
CA TYR A 36 -3.85 -13.59 -8.08
C TYR A 36 -4.40 -12.16 -8.14
N TYR A 37 -5.65 -11.94 -7.72
CA TYR A 37 -6.22 -10.59 -7.69
C TYR A 37 -5.51 -9.67 -6.69
N MET A 38 -5.21 -10.18 -5.50
CA MET A 38 -4.48 -9.44 -4.47
C MET A 38 -3.06 -9.09 -4.94
N THR A 39 -2.37 -10.04 -5.56
CA THR A 39 -1.01 -9.84 -6.08
C THR A 39 -1.03 -8.91 -7.28
N LYS A 40 -2.02 -8.97 -8.18
CA LYS A 40 -2.16 -8.03 -9.29
C LYS A 40 -2.34 -6.59 -8.81
N ASN A 41 -3.20 -6.36 -7.80
CA ASN A 41 -3.35 -5.03 -7.20
C ASN A 41 -2.09 -4.56 -6.48
N LYS A 42 -1.40 -5.47 -5.76
CA LYS A 42 -0.13 -5.13 -5.10
C LYS A 42 1.00 -4.89 -6.07
N PHE A 43 1.09 -5.64 -7.17
CA PHE A 43 2.16 -5.50 -8.15
C PHE A 43 1.95 -4.25 -9.01
N VAL A 44 0.71 -3.95 -9.43
CA VAL A 44 0.38 -2.70 -10.13
C VAL A 44 0.61 -1.49 -9.22
N LEU A 45 0.21 -1.57 -7.94
CA LEU A 45 0.47 -0.48 -6.99
C LEU A 45 1.97 -0.34 -6.70
N ASN A 46 2.70 -1.43 -6.53
CA ASN A 46 4.13 -1.41 -6.22
C ASN A 46 5.00 -0.99 -7.42
N ASP A 47 4.58 -1.34 -8.65
CA ASP A 47 5.22 -0.89 -9.89
C ASP A 47 4.90 0.58 -10.17
N HIS A 48 3.66 1.03 -9.92
CA HIS A 48 3.34 2.46 -9.92
C HIS A 48 4.14 3.21 -8.87
N VAL A 49 4.23 2.72 -7.63
CA VAL A 49 5.00 3.37 -6.56
C VAL A 49 6.49 3.39 -6.89
N ARG A 50 7.08 2.32 -7.46
CA ARG A 50 8.48 2.32 -7.90
C ARG A 50 8.74 3.24 -9.10
N ASN A 51 7.90 3.22 -10.13
CA ASN A 51 8.06 4.11 -11.31
C ASN A 51 7.76 5.58 -10.98
N CYS A 52 6.80 5.84 -10.08
CA CYS A 52 6.49 7.17 -9.62
C CYS A 52 7.59 7.73 -8.71
N GLN A 53 8.38 6.90 -8.03
CA GLN A 53 9.46 7.39 -7.19
C GLN A 53 10.64 7.96 -8.01
N ASP A 54 10.78 7.54 -9.27
CA ASP A 54 11.79 8.07 -10.22
C ASP A 54 11.27 9.21 -11.12
N ILE A 55 9.94 9.40 -11.26
CA ILE A 55 9.33 10.39 -12.19
C ILE A 55 8.41 11.42 -11.49
N LEU A 56 7.91 11.17 -10.27
CA LEU A 56 7.18 12.18 -9.52
C LEU A 56 8.17 13.16 -8.91
N VAL A 57 8.21 14.36 -9.48
CA VAL A 57 8.65 15.55 -8.77
C VAL A 57 7.71 15.69 -7.56
N TYR A 58 8.09 15.09 -6.43
CA TYR A 58 7.39 15.32 -5.16
C TYR A 58 7.28 16.84 -4.96
N THR A 59 6.05 17.33 -4.87
CA THR A 59 5.79 18.77 -4.70
C THR A 59 6.23 19.23 -3.32
N TYR A 60 6.21 18.32 -2.35
CA TYR A 60 6.55 18.59 -0.96
C TYR A 60 7.61 17.62 -0.44
N ASP A 61 8.48 18.11 0.44
CA ASP A 61 9.46 17.30 1.16
C ASP A 61 8.82 16.51 2.30
N ALA A 62 7.80 17.07 2.94
CA ALA A 62 7.00 16.34 3.92
C ALA A 62 5.54 16.82 3.99
N PHE A 63 4.63 15.89 4.26
CA PHE A 63 3.27 16.18 4.70
C PHE A 63 3.21 16.17 6.22
N LEU A 64 2.59 17.19 6.83
CA LEU A 64 2.46 17.31 8.27
C LEU A 64 1.01 17.07 8.72
N SER A 65 0.82 16.06 9.56
CA SER A 65 -0.46 15.72 10.19
C SER A 65 -0.40 16.03 11.68
N HIS A 66 -1.37 16.79 12.17
CA HIS A 66 -1.47 17.24 13.56
C HIS A 66 -2.94 17.37 13.97
N ALA A 67 -3.20 17.39 15.28
CA ALA A 67 -4.53 17.70 15.81
C ALA A 67 -4.84 19.20 15.61
N GLU A 68 -6.11 19.57 15.51
CA GLU A 68 -6.47 20.97 15.31
C GLU A 68 -6.03 21.85 16.50
N GLU A 69 -6.04 21.28 17.71
CA GLU A 69 -5.58 21.89 18.95
C GLU A 69 -4.08 22.24 18.92
N ASP A 70 -3.28 21.48 18.17
CA ASP A 70 -1.83 21.70 18.04
C ASP A 70 -1.48 22.71 16.92
N SER A 71 -2.48 23.22 16.18
CA SER A 71 -2.30 24.03 14.98
C SER A 71 -1.46 25.29 15.22
N ASP A 72 -1.59 25.91 16.40
CA ASP A 72 -0.87 27.15 16.73
C ASP A 72 0.63 26.90 16.94
N PHE A 73 0.98 25.83 17.67
CA PHE A 73 2.36 25.40 17.85
C PHE A 73 2.99 24.97 16.51
N VAL A 74 2.22 24.24 15.70
CA VAL A 74 2.67 23.75 14.40
C VAL A 74 2.99 24.89 13.44
N THR A 75 2.06 25.83 13.30
CA THR A 75 2.22 26.94 12.34
C THR A 75 3.24 27.96 12.84
N GLY A 76 3.31 28.19 14.16
CA GLY A 76 4.18 29.18 14.76
C GLY A 76 5.65 28.77 14.79
N ASP A 77 5.97 27.63 15.41
CA ASP A 77 7.35 27.24 15.68
C ASP A 77 7.85 26.18 14.70
N LEU A 78 7.08 25.10 14.51
CA LEU A 78 7.57 23.95 13.76
C LEU A 78 7.67 24.24 12.26
N LEU A 79 6.61 24.79 11.67
CA LEU A 79 6.56 25.13 10.25
C LEU A 79 7.59 26.20 9.92
N ARG A 80 7.72 27.22 10.77
CA ARG A 80 8.71 28.28 10.64
C ARG A 80 10.14 27.72 10.61
N ASN A 81 10.49 26.84 11.55
CA ASN A 81 11.81 26.22 11.55
C ASN A 81 12.06 25.33 10.32
N MET A 82 11.04 24.61 9.83
CA MET A 82 11.18 23.74 8.66
C MET A 82 11.27 24.50 7.33
N GLU A 83 10.44 25.53 7.13
CA GLU A 83 10.40 26.31 5.90
C GLU A 83 11.49 27.40 5.86
N GLU A 84 11.74 28.13 6.96
CA GLU A 84 12.70 29.26 6.96
C GLU A 84 14.15 28.81 7.15
N ILE A 85 14.42 27.87 8.06
CA ILE A 85 15.81 27.45 8.38
C ILE A 85 16.27 26.36 7.42
N ASN A 86 15.43 25.34 7.21
CA ASN A 86 15.79 24.16 6.44
C ASN A 86 15.35 24.24 4.97
N GLN A 87 14.60 25.27 4.58
CA GLN A 87 14.11 25.49 3.21
C GLN A 87 13.34 24.28 2.64
N LEU A 88 12.58 23.59 3.51
CA LEU A 88 11.78 22.43 3.14
C LEU A 88 10.38 22.87 2.70
N ASN A 89 9.84 22.24 1.65
CA ASN A 89 8.45 22.47 1.25
C ASN A 89 7.53 21.54 2.03
N ILE A 90 6.72 22.09 2.93
CA ILE A 90 5.83 21.31 3.80
C ILE A 90 4.38 21.41 3.30
N CYS A 91 3.72 20.26 3.12
CA CYS A 91 2.29 20.20 2.85
C CYS A 91 1.52 20.22 4.17
N LEU A 92 0.62 21.18 4.33
CA LEU A 92 -0.18 21.35 5.54
C LEU A 92 -1.67 21.28 5.23
N HIS A 93 -2.40 20.47 6.00
CA HIS A 93 -3.82 20.19 5.76
C HIS A 93 -4.69 21.45 5.70
N LYS A 94 -4.43 22.46 6.54
CA LYS A 94 -5.23 23.70 6.58
C LYS A 94 -4.95 24.66 5.41
N ARG A 95 -3.79 24.55 4.75
CA ARG A 95 -3.33 25.48 3.71
C ARG A 95 -3.50 24.90 2.31
N ASP A 96 -3.11 23.64 2.13
CA ASP A 96 -2.87 23.05 0.81
C ASP A 96 -4.00 22.10 0.38
N PHE A 97 -5.03 21.90 1.21
CA PHE A 97 -6.16 21.03 0.86
C PHE A 97 -7.12 21.74 -0.10
N ILE A 98 -7.49 21.02 -1.15
CA ILE A 98 -8.40 21.53 -2.16
C ILE A 98 -9.83 21.50 -1.60
N PRO A 99 -10.51 22.65 -1.47
CA PRO A 99 -11.89 22.69 -0.98
C PRO A 99 -12.82 22.00 -1.99
N GLY A 100 -13.79 21.23 -1.47
CA GLY A 100 -14.75 20.47 -2.30
C GLY A 100 -14.32 19.04 -2.65
N ARG A 101 -13.13 18.59 -2.24
CA ARG A 101 -12.76 17.17 -2.21
C ARG A 101 -12.98 16.57 -0.83
N ASP A 102 -13.19 15.26 -0.79
CA ASP A 102 -13.27 14.50 0.46
C ASP A 102 -11.95 14.59 1.25
N ILE A 103 -12.05 14.64 2.58
CA ILE A 103 -10.91 14.81 3.48
C ILE A 103 -9.95 13.63 3.34
N ALA A 104 -10.46 12.40 3.26
CA ALA A 104 -9.61 11.22 3.09
C ALA A 104 -8.90 11.24 1.72
N GLY A 105 -9.58 11.73 0.68
CA GLY A 105 -8.98 11.97 -0.64
C GLY A 105 -7.86 13.00 -0.60
N ASN A 106 -8.04 14.12 0.11
CA ASN A 106 -7.01 15.15 0.27
C ASN A 106 -5.80 14.67 1.08
N VAL A 107 -6.01 13.93 2.18
CA VAL A 107 -4.93 13.31 2.96
C VAL A 107 -4.14 12.33 2.10
N THR A 108 -4.84 11.46 1.36
CA THR A 108 -4.19 10.48 0.46
C THR A 108 -3.37 11.20 -0.61
N ASN A 109 -3.90 12.27 -1.19
CA ASN A 109 -3.19 13.08 -2.18
C ASN A 109 -1.95 13.79 -1.57
N ALA A 110 -2.06 14.32 -0.36
CA ALA A 110 -0.94 14.96 0.33
C ALA A 110 0.18 13.97 0.65
N ILE A 111 -0.16 12.74 1.06
CA ILE A 111 0.80 11.65 1.29
C ILE A 111 1.50 11.28 -0.03
N HIS A 112 0.74 11.12 -1.12
CA HIS A 112 1.33 10.76 -2.41
C HIS A 112 2.27 11.82 -3.00
N ASN A 113 1.98 13.10 -2.76
CA ASN A 113 2.78 14.22 -3.27
C ASN A 113 3.93 14.63 -2.35
N SER A 114 4.11 13.95 -1.21
CA SER A 114 5.14 14.25 -0.21
C SER A 114 6.17 13.13 -0.10
N ARG A 115 7.46 13.46 0.03
CA ARG A 115 8.52 12.46 0.21
C ARG A 115 8.42 11.73 1.54
N ARG A 116 7.93 12.43 2.57
CA ARG A 116 7.78 11.94 3.94
C ARG A 116 6.43 12.36 4.51
N THR A 117 5.96 11.65 5.53
CA THR A 117 4.81 12.06 6.33
C THR A 117 5.25 12.15 7.78
N VAL A 118 5.04 13.31 8.38
CA VAL A 118 5.35 13.61 9.78
C VAL A 118 4.03 13.73 10.52
N VAL A 119 3.90 13.00 11.63
CA VAL A 119 2.71 13.00 12.47
C VAL A 119 3.09 13.51 13.84
N ILE A 120 2.38 14.53 14.32
CA ILE A 120 2.54 15.06 15.67
C ILE A 120 1.55 14.33 16.56
N LEU A 121 2.11 13.53 17.47
CA LEU A 121 1.33 12.72 18.41
C LEU A 121 1.13 13.52 19.69
N SER A 122 -0.10 13.99 19.89
CA SER A 122 -0.57 14.61 21.13
C SER A 122 -1.74 13.80 21.71
N PRO A 123 -2.10 14.01 22.99
CA PRO A 123 -3.32 13.43 23.55
C PRO A 123 -4.57 13.79 22.74
N ASP A 124 -4.62 14.99 22.16
CA ASP A 124 -5.73 15.47 21.35
C ASP A 124 -5.75 14.79 19.97
N PHE A 125 -4.58 14.50 19.38
CA PHE A 125 -4.48 13.69 18.16
C PHE A 125 -5.07 12.29 18.33
N LEU A 126 -4.91 11.68 19.50
CA LEU A 126 -5.47 10.36 19.80
C LEU A 126 -6.98 10.38 20.07
N ARG A 127 -7.55 11.56 20.36
CA ARG A 127 -8.97 11.75 20.67
C ARG A 127 -9.79 12.24 19.48
N SER A 128 -9.12 12.69 18.42
CA SER A 128 -9.69 13.21 17.17
C SER A 128 -10.00 12.11 16.15
#